data_AF-A0A392T5R8-F1
#
_entry.id   AF-A0A392T5R8-F1
#
_cell.length_a   1.000
_cell.length_b   1.000
_cell.length_c   1.000
_cell.angle_alpha   90.00
_cell.angle_beta   90.00
_cell.angle_gamma   90.00
#
_symmetry.space_group_name_H-M   'P 1'
#
loop_
_entity.id
_entity.type
_entity.pdbx_description
1 polymer ?
#
loop_
_entity_poly.entity_id
_entity_poly.type
_entity_poly.pdbx_seq_one_letter_code
_entity_poly.pdbx_strand_id
1 'polypeptide(L)' 'AGETSSQAWILSVDGAFNLRGSGAGIVLEGPDGVLIEQSLRFEFRASNKQAEYEALIAGIRLATEMG' A
#
# COMPACT_ATOMS: atom_id res chain seq x y z
N ALA A 1 0.68 -10.51 32.90
CA ALA A 1 0.88 -9.47 31.88
C ALA A 1 0.71 -10.15 30.53
N GLY A 2 -0.45 -10.01 29.90
CA GLY A 2 -0.67 -10.56 28.57
C GLY A 2 -0.14 -9.55 27.56
N GLU A 3 0.98 -9.85 26.92
CA GLU A 3 1.40 -9.13 25.73
C GLU A 3 0.38 -9.49 24.65
N THR A 4 -0.57 -8.59 24.39
CA THR A 4 -1.28 -8.59 23.11
C THR A 4 -0.21 -8.36 22.06
N SER A 5 0.29 -9.43 21.43
CA SER A 5 1.07 -9.31 20.20
C SER A 5 0.19 -8.57 19.23
N SER A 6 0.37 -7.25 19.13
CA SER A 6 -0.37 -6.42 18.21
C SER A 6 -0.16 -7.03 16.83
N GLN A 7 -1.23 -7.49 16.20
CA GLN A 7 -1.30 -7.95 14.81
C GLN A 7 -0.95 -6.78 13.88
N ALA A 8 0.31 -6.34 13.93
CA ALA A 8 0.78 -5.14 13.27
C ALA A 8 1.00 -5.46 11.79
N TRP A 9 0.36 -4.65 10.93
CA TRP A 9 0.59 -4.68 9.49
C TRP A 9 1.70 -3.70 9.13
N ILE A 10 2.67 -4.13 8.33
CA ILE A 10 3.68 -3.27 7.72
C ILE A 10 3.20 -2.90 6.32
N LEU A 11 3.05 -1.60 6.06
CA LEU A 11 2.65 -1.06 4.76
C LEU A 11 3.86 -0.42 4.06
N SER A 12 4.17 -0.90 2.87
CA SER A 12 5.17 -0.32 1.96
C SER A 12 4.51 0.13 0.67
N VAL A 13 4.89 1.30 0.15
CA VAL A 13 4.35 1.86 -1.09
C VAL A 13 5.48 2.38 -1.98
N ASP A 14 5.30 2.26 -3.28
CA ASP A 14 6.24 2.79 -4.28
C ASP A 14 5.50 3.39 -5.47
N GLY A 15 5.89 4.58 -5.90
CA GLY A 15 5.26 5.30 -7.00
C GLY A 15 6.03 5.15 -8.30
N ALA A 16 5.31 4.90 -9.39
CA ALA A 16 5.88 4.83 -10.72
C ALA A 16 5.20 5.80 -11.68
N PHE A 17 6.00 6.49 -12.48
CA PHE A 17 5.51 7.31 -13.59
C PHE A 17 6.27 7.00 -14.87
N ASN A 18 5.57 7.04 -16.00
CA ASN A 18 6.18 6.99 -17.32
C ASN A 18 5.37 7.84 -18.32
N LEU A 19 5.79 7.84 -19.58
CA LEU A 19 5.13 8.59 -20.66
C LEU A 19 3.69 8.12 -20.93
N ARG A 20 3.34 6.88 -20.55
CA ARG A 20 2.03 6.26 -20.80
C ARG A 20 1.06 6.41 -19.62
N GLY A 21 1.52 6.94 -18.48
CA GLY A 21 0.70 7.16 -17.31
C GLY A 21 1.49 7.01 -16.01
N SER A 22 0.75 6.89 -14.92
CA SER A 22 1.30 6.72 -13.57
C SER A 22 0.60 5.56 -12.86
N GLY A 23 1.29 5.00 -11.89
CA GLY A 23 0.78 3.93 -11.04
C GLY A 23 1.57 3.88 -9.74
N ALA A 24 1.18 2.99 -8.86
CA ALA A 24 1.90 2.75 -7.62
C ALA A 24 1.71 1.31 -7.16
N GLY A 25 2.74 0.76 -6.52
CA GLY A 25 2.70 -0.51 -5.83
C GLY A 25 2.37 -0.34 -4.35
N ILE A 26 1.67 -1.32 -3.80
CA ILE A 26 1.37 -1.45 -2.38
C ILE A 26 1.78 -2.86 -1.96
N VAL A 27 2.49 -2.96 -0.85
CA VAL A 27 2.83 -4.22 -0.18
C VAL A 27 2.38 -4.13 1.27
N LEU A 28 1.57 -5.09 1.69
CA LEU A 28 1.16 -5.27 3.08
C LEU A 28 1.69 -6.60 3.61
N GLU A 29 2.46 -6.52 4.68
CA GLU A 29 2.95 -7.67 5.43
C GLU A 29 2.18 -7.75 6.75
N GLY A 30 1.41 -8.83 6.90
CA GLY A 30 0.60 -9.09 8.08
C GLY A 30 1.29 -10.02 9.09
N PRO A 31 0.66 -10.21 10.26
CA PRO A 31 1.05 -11.28 11.16
C PRO A 31 1.00 -12.64 10.44
N ASP A 32 1.79 -13.60 10.92
CA ASP A 32 1.87 -14.96 10.37
C ASP A 32 2.41 -15.07 8.93
N GLY A 33 3.08 -14.02 8.44
CA GLY A 33 3.75 -14.02 7.15
C GLY A 33 2.81 -13.83 5.96
N VAL A 34 1.60 -13.31 6.19
CA VAL A 34 0.68 -12.89 5.11
C VAL A 34 1.32 -11.77 4.31
N LEU A 35 1.37 -11.92 2.99
CA LEU A 35 1.87 -10.90 2.07
C LEU A 35 0.77 -10.57 1.05
N ILE A 36 0.40 -9.29 0.95
CA ILE A 36 -0.58 -8.80 -0.02
C ILE A 36 0.10 -7.75 -0.89
N GLU A 37 0.15 -8.02 -2.19
CA GLU A 37 0.69 -7.12 -3.18
C GLU A 37 -0.44 -6.58 -4.05
N GLN A 38 -0.50 -5.26 -4.21
CA GLN A 38 -1.48 -4.56 -5.05
C GLN A 38 -0.78 -3.55 -5.94
N SER A 39 -1.32 -3.35 -7.15
CA SER A 39 -0.83 -2.35 -8.09
C SER A 39 -1.98 -1.45 -8.52
N LEU A 40 -1.82 -0.16 -8.29
CA LEU A 40 -2.74 0.88 -8.74
C LEU A 40 -2.26 1.44 -10.06
N ARG A 41 -3.18 1.58 -11.01
CA ARG A 41 -2.96 2.35 -12.23
C ARG A 41 -3.86 3.57 -12.18
N PHE A 42 -3.26 4.76 -12.24
CA PHE A 42 -4.02 6.00 -12.25
C PHE A 42 -4.43 6.34 -13.68
N GLU A 43 -5.71 6.65 -13.86
CA GLU A 43 -6.26 7.14 -15.14
C GLU A 43 -5.86 8.60 -15.40
N PHE A 44 -5.38 9.30 -14.36
CA PHE A 44 -4.81 10.63 -14.45
C PHE A 44 -3.29 10.58 -14.40
N ARG A 45 -2.65 11.63 -14.91
CA ARG A 45 -1.20 11.82 -14.80
C ARG A 45 -0.87 12.28 -13.38
N ALA A 46 -0.32 11.39 -12.58
CA ALA A 46 0.21 11.67 -11.25
C ALA A 46 1.75 11.84 -11.32
N SER A 47 2.28 12.72 -10.49
CA SER A 47 3.70 12.66 -10.11
C SER A 47 3.95 11.45 -9.20
N ASN A 48 5.22 11.01 -9.06
CA ASN A 48 5.55 9.91 -8.14
C ASN A 48 5.04 10.15 -6.72
N LYS A 49 5.20 11.37 -6.20
CA LYS A 49 4.71 11.72 -4.86
C LYS A 49 3.19 11.61 -4.72
N GLN A 50 2.45 12.01 -5.76
CA GLN A 50 0.99 11.84 -5.77
C GLN A 50 0.61 10.35 -5.86
N ALA A 51 1.30 9.58 -6.69
CA ALA A 51 1.09 8.15 -6.83
C ALA A 51 1.35 7.39 -5.51
N GLU A 52 2.46 7.69 -4.83
CA GLU A 52 2.80 7.16 -3.51
C GLU A 52 1.75 7.53 -2.46
N TYR A 53 1.28 8.78 -2.46
CA TYR A 53 0.29 9.25 -1.48
C TYR A 53 -1.07 8.57 -1.66
N GLU A 54 -1.53 8.43 -2.90
CA GLU A 54 -2.76 7.70 -3.22
C GLU A 54 -2.64 6.21 -2.87
N ALA A 55 -1.48 5.60 -3.16
CA ALA A 55 -1.19 4.23 -2.74
C ALA A 55 -1.14 4.06 -1.23
N LEU A 56 -0.61 5.04 -0.49
CA LEU A 56 -0.59 5.02 0.96
C LEU A 56 -2.00 5.03 1.53
N ILE A 57 -2.88 5.90 1.02
CA ILE A 57 -4.29 5.96 1.45
C ILE A 57 -5.00 4.64 1.15
N ALA A 58 -4.82 4.10 -0.06
CA ALA A 58 -5.41 2.82 -0.44
C ALA A 58 -4.87 1.66 0.41
N GLY A 59 -3.56 1.65 0.70
CA GLY A 59 -2.91 0.65 1.54
C GLY A 59 -3.37 0.70 2.99
N ILE A 60 -3.60 1.89 3.58
CA ILE A 60 -4.15 2.04 4.93
C ILE A 60 -5.59 1.49 4.99
N ARG A 61 -6.41 1.79 3.97
CA ARG A 61 -7.78 1.26 3.88
C ARG A 61 -7.76 -0.27 3.80
N LEU A 62 -6.89 -0.82 2.94
CA LEU A 62 -6.71 -2.26 2.79
C LEU A 62 -6.25 -2.91 4.10
N ALA A 63 -5.28 -2.34 4.82
CA ALA A 63 -4.84 -2.84 6.12
C ALA A 63 -5.97 -2.81 7.17
N THR A 64 -6.82 -1.78 7.13
CA THR A 64 -7.97 -1.66 8.04
C THR A 64 -9.05 -2.70 7.76
N GLU A 65 -9.21 -3.13 6.50
CA GLU A 65 -10.17 -4.19 6.13
C GLU A 65 -9.67 -5.59 6.51
N MET A 66 -8.35 -5.78 6.64
CA MET A 66 -7.71 -7.05 6.94
C MET A 66 -7.47 -7.30 8.45
N GLY A 67 -7.63 -6.28 9.29
CA GLY A 67 -7.34 -6.30 10.74
C GLY A 67 -8.57 -6.12 11.62
#